data_AF-D4CUR8-F1
#
_entry.id   AF-D4CUR8-F1
#
_cell.length_a   1.000
_cell.length_b   1.000
_cell.length_c   1.000
_cell.angle_alpha   90.00
_cell.angle_beta   90.00
_cell.angle_gamma   90.00
#
_symmetry.space_group_name_H-M   'P 1'
#
loop_
_entity.id
_entity.type
_entity.pdbx_description
1 polymer ?
#
loop_
_entity_poly.entity_id
_entity_poly.type
_entity_poly.pdbx_seq_one_letter_code
_entity_poly.pdbx_strand_id
1 'polypeptide(L)'
;MINAGAIAVASMIKGKNEKERFTRLLDFAKLITEDDSLDINYKIYCGEADTGFRNFSMAYFLKGEGIIEGNVEEALTVYFKQCSIEGTAKTISTLGKFLANDGVLSNGERIITTRMAKIVKTLMVTCGMYDSSGEFAVRVGIPSKSGVGGGICSVVPGKMGIGVYGPALDKKGNSLAGGHLLADLSEELSLNIF
;
A
#
# COMPACT_ATOMS: atom_id res chain seq x y z
N MET A 1 6.77 5.37 5.52
CA MET A 1 5.49 4.65 5.43
C MET A 1 5.29 3.92 6.75
N ILE A 2 4.69 4.59 7.74
CA ILE A 2 4.49 4.06 9.10
C ILE A 2 3.01 4.15 9.48
N ASN A 3 2.55 3.33 10.43
CA ASN A 3 1.13 3.27 10.82
C ASN A 3 0.56 4.64 11.21
N ALA A 4 1.24 5.39 12.07
CA ALA A 4 0.78 6.73 12.49
C ALA A 4 0.53 7.67 11.30
N GLY A 5 1.48 7.73 10.36
CA GLY A 5 1.33 8.51 9.14
C GLY A 5 0.19 8.00 8.24
N ALA A 6 0.01 6.68 8.14
CA ALA A 6 -1.07 6.08 7.35
C ALA A 6 -2.46 6.36 7.98
N ILE A 7 -2.57 6.38 9.31
CA ILE A 7 -3.80 6.76 10.02
C ILE A 7 -4.12 8.25 9.77
N ALA A 8 -3.12 9.13 9.86
CA ALA A 8 -3.28 10.54 9.52
C ALA A 8 -3.69 10.76 8.05
N VAL A 9 -3.13 9.97 7.12
CA VAL A 9 -3.55 10.01 5.71
C VAL A 9 -4.99 9.53 5.54
N ALA A 10 -5.39 8.47 6.24
CA ALA A 10 -6.77 7.98 6.23
C ALA A 10 -7.78 9.05 6.74
N SER A 11 -7.42 9.83 7.75
CA SER A 11 -8.27 10.93 8.24
C SER A 11 -8.41 12.09 7.26
N MET A 12 -7.47 12.25 6.31
CA MET A 12 -7.53 13.29 5.27
C MET A 12 -8.39 12.91 4.06
N ILE A 13 -8.89 11.68 3.98
CA ILE A 13 -9.76 11.26 2.89
C ILE A 13 -11.09 12.03 2.98
N LYS A 14 -11.48 12.65 1.87
CA LYS A 14 -12.69 13.48 1.79
C LYS A 14 -13.96 12.63 1.84
N GLY A 15 -14.91 13.04 2.66
CA GLY A 15 -16.24 12.44 2.81
C GLY A 15 -16.89 12.92 4.11
N LYS A 16 -18.22 12.96 4.16
CA LYS A 16 -18.97 13.49 5.31
C LYS A 16 -18.88 12.59 6.55
N ASN A 17 -18.69 11.29 6.34
CA ASN A 17 -18.60 10.25 7.37
C ASN A 17 -17.65 9.13 6.89
N GLU A 18 -17.37 8.17 7.77
CA GLU A 18 -16.49 7.04 7.50
C GLU A 18 -16.95 6.18 6.31
N LYS A 19 -18.27 6.05 6.09
CA LYS A 19 -18.83 5.31 4.96
C LYS A 19 -18.46 5.97 3.63
N GLU A 20 -18.74 7.27 3.46
CA GLU A 20 -18.41 8.01 2.23
C GLU A 20 -16.90 8.03 1.97
N ARG A 21 -16.09 8.21 3.03
CA ARG A 21 -14.62 8.21 2.93
C ARG A 21 -14.09 6.85 2.48
N PHE A 22 -14.61 5.77 3.06
CA PHE A 22 -14.19 4.43 2.68
C PHE A 22 -14.65 4.07 1.26
N THR A 23 -15.90 4.37 0.89
CA THR A 23 -16.39 4.17 -0.48
C THR A 23 -15.51 4.88 -1.50
N ARG A 24 -15.13 6.14 -1.24
CA ARG A 24 -14.21 6.89 -2.09
C ARG A 24 -12.86 6.19 -2.27
N LEU A 25 -12.31 5.61 -1.20
CA LEU A 25 -11.05 4.85 -1.26
C LEU A 25 -11.22 3.56 -2.05
N LEU A 26 -12.29 2.80 -1.79
CA LEU A 26 -12.55 1.53 -2.47
C LEU A 26 -12.79 1.74 -3.97
N ASP A 27 -13.58 2.74 -4.35
CA ASP A 27 -13.83 3.09 -5.75
C ASP A 27 -12.54 3.50 -6.46
N PHE A 28 -11.66 4.26 -5.78
CA PHE A 28 -10.34 4.59 -6.31
C PHE A 28 -9.47 3.34 -6.47
N ALA A 29 -9.48 2.42 -5.50
CA ALA A 29 -8.75 1.17 -5.58
C ALA A 29 -9.22 0.33 -6.78
N LYS A 30 -10.53 0.11 -6.92
CA LYS A 30 -11.17 -0.58 -8.06
C LYS A 30 -10.75 0.02 -9.39
N LEU A 31 -10.80 1.35 -9.50
CA LEU A 31 -10.41 2.09 -10.70
C LEU A 31 -8.95 1.83 -11.08
N ILE A 32 -8.00 1.98 -10.15
CA ILE A 32 -6.57 1.84 -10.47
C ILE A 32 -6.12 0.38 -10.64
N THR A 33 -6.85 -0.56 -10.05
CA THR A 33 -6.62 -2.00 -10.25
C THR A 33 -7.39 -2.55 -11.45
N GLU A 34 -8.26 -1.75 -12.06
CA GLU A 34 -9.12 -2.12 -13.19
C GLU A 34 -9.96 -3.37 -12.85
N ASP A 35 -10.50 -3.41 -11.63
CA ASP A 35 -11.21 -4.56 -11.05
C ASP A 35 -12.36 -4.09 -10.15
N ASP A 36 -13.58 -4.12 -10.68
CA ASP A 36 -14.79 -3.71 -9.95
C ASP A 36 -15.22 -4.71 -8.86
N SER A 37 -14.65 -5.92 -8.86
CA SER A 37 -14.97 -6.98 -7.89
C SER A 37 -14.22 -6.83 -6.57
N LEU A 38 -13.23 -5.93 -6.50
CA LEU A 38 -12.42 -5.69 -5.30
C LEU A 38 -13.31 -5.31 -4.12
N ASP A 39 -13.16 -5.98 -2.98
CA ASP A 39 -13.96 -5.70 -1.79
C ASP A 39 -13.16 -5.99 -0.52
N ILE A 40 -13.78 -5.74 0.62
CA ILE A 40 -13.19 -5.96 1.93
C ILE A 40 -13.43 -7.37 2.47
N ASN A 41 -12.38 -7.93 3.05
CA ASN A 41 -12.49 -9.07 3.92
C ASN A 41 -12.99 -8.63 5.30
N TYR A 42 -14.31 -8.76 5.52
CA TYR A 42 -14.93 -8.37 6.78
C TYR A 42 -14.37 -9.12 8.01
N LYS A 43 -13.93 -10.38 7.83
CA LYS A 43 -13.35 -11.15 8.93
C LYS A 43 -12.02 -10.54 9.40
N ILE A 44 -11.16 -10.13 8.46
CA ILE A 44 -9.91 -9.44 8.77
C ILE A 44 -10.19 -8.07 9.39
N TYR A 45 -11.14 -7.31 8.83
CA TYR A 45 -11.53 -6.02 9.37
C TYR A 45 -11.97 -6.11 10.84
N CYS A 46 -12.88 -7.03 11.18
CA CYS A 46 -13.33 -7.18 12.56
C CYS A 46 -12.17 -7.59 13.49
N GLY A 47 -11.32 -8.53 13.06
CA GLY A 47 -10.17 -8.97 13.86
C GLY A 47 -9.16 -7.85 14.15
N GLU A 48 -8.85 -7.03 13.15
CA GLU A 48 -7.96 -5.87 13.29
C GLU A 48 -8.58 -4.75 14.13
N ALA A 49 -9.89 -4.50 13.99
CA ALA A 49 -10.60 -3.50 14.78
C ALA A 49 -10.68 -3.89 16.26
N ASP A 50 -10.93 -5.16 16.57
CA ASP A 50 -11.09 -5.67 17.94
C ASP A 50 -9.76 -5.71 18.72
N THR A 51 -8.64 -5.90 18.02
CA THR A 51 -7.31 -6.08 18.64
C THR A 51 -6.30 -4.97 18.35
N GLY A 52 -6.72 -3.95 17.58
CA GLY A 52 -5.88 -2.87 17.07
C GLY A 52 -5.43 -1.81 18.09
N PHE A 53 -5.29 -2.16 19.38
CA PHE A 53 -5.03 -1.22 20.49
C PHE A 53 -3.85 -0.26 20.23
N ARG A 54 -2.79 -0.76 19.57
CA ARG A 54 -1.64 0.08 19.19
C ARG A 54 -2.04 1.19 18.23
N ASN A 55 -2.89 0.89 17.24
CA ASN A 55 -3.40 1.88 16.29
C ASN A 55 -4.34 2.89 16.98
N PHE A 56 -5.18 2.45 17.92
CA PHE A 56 -5.97 3.35 18.76
C PHE A 56 -5.09 4.34 19.54
N SER A 57 -4.08 3.82 20.25
CA SER A 57 -3.13 4.65 21.01
C SER A 57 -2.45 5.69 20.12
N MET A 58 -1.93 5.29 18.96
CA MET A 58 -1.33 6.23 18.00
C MET A 58 -2.34 7.27 17.49
N ALA A 59 -3.58 6.88 17.19
CA ALA A 59 -4.57 7.80 16.66
C ALA A 59 -5.01 8.86 17.68
N TYR A 60 -5.21 8.48 18.95
CA TYR A 60 -5.51 9.45 20.00
C TYR A 60 -4.31 10.36 20.30
N PHE A 61 -3.08 9.84 20.24
CA PHE A 61 -1.88 10.66 20.31
C PHE A 61 -1.86 11.72 19.20
N LEU A 62 -2.09 11.32 17.95
CA LEU A 62 -2.16 12.25 16.81
C LEU A 62 -3.29 13.28 16.93
N LYS A 63 -4.40 12.93 17.58
CA LYS A 63 -5.47 13.89 17.90
C LYS A 63 -5.03 14.90 18.97
N GLY A 64 -4.31 14.45 19.99
CA GLY A 64 -3.71 15.34 21.00
C GLY A 64 -2.76 16.38 20.39
N GLU A 65 -2.02 15.98 19.35
CA GLU A 65 -1.11 16.85 18.59
C GLU A 65 -1.80 17.70 17.52
N GLY A 66 -3.14 17.62 17.39
CA GLY A 66 -3.89 18.38 16.38
C GLY A 66 -3.70 17.92 14.93
N ILE A 67 -3.07 16.76 14.70
CA ILE A 67 -2.86 16.19 13.36
C ILE A 67 -4.15 15.57 12.82
N ILE A 68 -4.94 14.93 13.70
CA ILE A 68 -6.28 14.44 13.38
C ILE A 68 -7.30 15.42 13.96
N GLU A 69 -7.90 16.24 13.10
CA GLU A 69 -8.91 17.24 13.51
C GLU A 69 -10.30 16.61 13.77
N GLY A 70 -10.60 15.50 13.10
CA GLY A 70 -11.92 14.86 13.12
C GLY A 70 -12.14 13.82 14.23
N ASN A 71 -13.13 12.95 13.98
CA ASN A 71 -13.37 11.78 14.81
C ASN A 71 -12.27 10.72 14.57
N VAL A 72 -11.59 10.32 15.65
CA VAL A 72 -10.51 9.31 15.62
C VAL A 72 -11.05 7.94 15.23
N GLU A 73 -12.21 7.57 15.73
CA GLU A 73 -12.80 6.25 15.46
C GLU A 73 -13.26 6.13 14.00
N GLU A 74 -13.76 7.20 13.40
CA GLU A 74 -14.05 7.23 11.96
C GLU A 74 -12.78 7.07 11.12
N ALA A 75 -11.69 7.77 11.49
CA ALA A 75 -10.41 7.65 10.81
C ALA A 75 -9.84 6.22 10.93
N LEU A 76 -9.91 5.62 12.12
CA LEU A 76 -9.52 4.24 12.36
C LEU A 76 -10.40 3.25 11.60
N THR A 77 -11.71 3.48 11.52
CA THR A 77 -12.63 2.64 10.75
C THR A 77 -12.23 2.62 9.28
N VAL A 78 -11.94 3.79 8.69
CA VAL A 78 -11.43 3.87 7.31
C VAL A 78 -10.09 3.16 7.18
N TYR A 79 -9.16 3.37 8.13
CA TYR A 79 -7.85 2.74 8.15
C TYR A 79 -7.94 1.21 8.21
N PHE A 80 -8.75 0.63 9.11
CA PHE A 80 -8.88 -0.81 9.23
C PHE A 80 -9.56 -1.43 8.01
N LYS A 81 -10.59 -0.77 7.47
CA LYS A 81 -11.23 -1.24 6.22
C LYS A 81 -10.26 -1.20 5.04
N GLN A 82 -9.43 -0.17 4.90
CA GLN A 82 -8.43 -0.09 3.83
C GLN A 82 -7.41 -1.24 3.91
N CYS A 83 -6.98 -1.62 5.12
CA CYS A 83 -6.04 -2.71 5.35
C CYS A 83 -6.68 -4.09 5.11
N SER A 84 -8.01 -4.13 5.01
CA SER A 84 -8.79 -5.35 4.82
C SER A 84 -9.29 -5.52 3.38
N ILE A 85 -8.93 -4.62 2.46
CA ILE A 85 -9.19 -4.82 1.03
C ILE A 85 -8.37 -6.02 0.57
N GLU A 86 -9.04 -7.03 0.03
CA GLU A 86 -8.38 -8.24 -0.42
C GLU A 86 -8.27 -8.29 -1.93
N GLY A 87 -7.23 -8.96 -2.42
CA GLY A 87 -6.96 -9.09 -3.84
C GLY A 87 -5.93 -10.18 -4.11
N THR A 88 -5.57 -10.32 -5.36
CA THR A 88 -4.61 -11.36 -5.80
C THR A 88 -3.25 -10.75 -6.13
N ALA A 89 -2.24 -11.59 -6.38
CA ALA A 89 -0.98 -11.13 -6.95
C ALA A 89 -1.19 -10.35 -8.27
N LYS A 90 -2.22 -10.70 -9.06
CA LYS A 90 -2.62 -9.95 -10.26
C LYS A 90 -3.10 -8.55 -9.90
N THR A 91 -3.99 -8.40 -8.91
CA THR A 91 -4.44 -7.10 -8.39
C THR A 91 -3.25 -6.21 -8.01
N ILE A 92 -2.31 -6.76 -7.24
CA ILE A 92 -1.09 -6.06 -6.82
C ILE A 92 -0.24 -5.66 -8.04
N SER A 93 -0.07 -6.56 -9.01
CA SER A 93 0.70 -6.27 -10.22
C SER A 93 0.06 -5.16 -11.07
N THR A 94 -1.28 -5.09 -11.16
CA THR A 94 -1.98 -4.04 -11.89
C THR A 94 -1.80 -2.67 -11.21
N LEU A 95 -1.87 -2.62 -9.88
CA LEU A 95 -1.55 -1.41 -9.11
C LEU A 95 -0.09 -0.97 -9.37
N GLY A 96 0.84 -1.92 -9.36
CA GLY A 96 2.24 -1.66 -9.71
C GLY A 96 2.39 -1.10 -11.13
N LYS A 97 1.64 -1.66 -12.10
CA LYS A 97 1.64 -1.23 -13.51
C LYS A 97 1.13 0.20 -13.64
N PHE A 98 0.05 0.55 -12.94
CA PHE A 98 -0.48 1.91 -12.88
C PHE A 98 0.58 2.93 -12.41
N LEU A 99 1.35 2.60 -11.38
CA LEU A 99 2.45 3.45 -10.89
C LEU A 99 3.68 3.45 -11.82
N ALA A 100 3.97 2.31 -12.47
CA ALA A 100 5.01 2.20 -13.48
C ALA A 100 4.71 3.11 -14.69
N ASN A 101 3.43 3.23 -15.04
CA ASN A 101 2.88 4.07 -16.10
C ASN A 101 2.55 5.50 -15.66
N ASP A 102 3.19 5.98 -14.58
CA ASP A 102 3.04 7.34 -14.05
C ASP A 102 1.59 7.80 -13.82
N GLY A 103 0.74 6.88 -13.35
CA GLY A 103 -0.65 7.19 -12.98
C GLY A 103 -1.66 7.13 -14.12
N VAL A 104 -1.36 6.36 -15.16
CA VAL A 104 -2.20 6.17 -16.35
C VAL A 104 -2.73 4.73 -16.41
N LEU A 105 -4.04 4.59 -16.62
CA LEU A 105 -4.74 3.30 -16.76
C LEU A 105 -4.44 2.63 -18.11
N SER A 106 -4.91 1.39 -18.31
CA SER A 106 -4.68 0.68 -19.57
C SER A 106 -5.39 1.31 -20.77
N ASN A 107 -6.48 2.04 -20.54
CA ASN A 107 -7.23 2.77 -21.56
C ASN A 107 -6.58 4.12 -21.94
N GLY A 108 -5.45 4.49 -21.33
CA GLY A 108 -4.74 5.75 -21.57
C GLY A 108 -5.21 6.94 -20.72
N GLU A 109 -6.21 6.75 -19.85
CA GLU A 109 -6.70 7.78 -18.95
C GLU A 109 -5.72 8.06 -17.80
N ARG A 110 -5.43 9.34 -17.55
CA ARG A 110 -4.58 9.79 -16.44
C ARG A 110 -5.42 10.04 -15.19
N ILE A 111 -5.17 9.25 -14.15
CA ILE A 111 -5.89 9.35 -12.87
C ILE A 111 -5.11 10.18 -11.84
N ILE A 112 -3.78 10.06 -11.82
CA ILE A 112 -2.92 10.89 -10.99
C ILE A 112 -1.83 11.58 -11.82
N THR A 113 -1.33 12.70 -11.29
CA THR A 113 -0.23 13.42 -11.94
C THR A 113 1.07 12.61 -11.87
N THR A 114 1.96 12.81 -12.85
CA THR A 114 3.32 12.25 -12.83
C THR A 114 4.07 12.60 -11.54
N ARG A 115 3.84 13.81 -11.00
CA ARG A 115 4.42 14.23 -9.71
C ARG A 115 3.94 13.36 -8.56
N MET A 116 2.64 13.06 -8.48
CA MET A 116 2.09 12.16 -7.46
C MET A 116 2.66 10.75 -7.58
N ALA A 117 2.69 10.19 -8.80
CA ALA A 117 3.27 8.86 -9.04
C ALA A 117 4.76 8.81 -8.65
N LYS A 118 5.53 9.86 -8.96
CA LYS A 118 6.93 9.99 -8.55
C LYS A 118 7.08 10.01 -7.03
N ILE A 119 6.27 10.81 -6.30
CA ILE A 119 6.30 10.86 -4.83
C ILE A 119 6.04 9.46 -4.24
N VAL A 120 5.02 8.76 -4.73
CA VAL A 120 4.69 7.41 -4.26
C VAL A 120 5.88 6.46 -4.47
N LYS A 121 6.45 6.42 -5.68
CA LYS A 121 7.62 5.57 -5.99
C LYS A 121 8.84 5.92 -5.12
N THR A 122 9.12 7.20 -4.89
CA THR A 122 10.21 7.61 -3.99
C THR A 122 10.00 7.12 -2.56
N LEU A 123 8.76 7.18 -2.04
CA LEU A 123 8.45 6.65 -0.72
C LEU A 123 8.54 5.12 -0.66
N MET A 124 8.14 4.43 -1.72
CA MET A 124 8.31 2.97 -1.84
C MET A 124 9.80 2.57 -1.77
N VAL A 125 10.68 3.29 -2.46
CA VAL A 125 12.14 3.06 -2.38
C VAL A 125 12.66 3.28 -0.97
N THR A 126 12.34 4.43 -0.37
CA THR A 126 13.00 4.89 0.87
C THR A 126 12.46 4.23 2.13
N CYS A 127 11.20 3.81 2.14
CA CYS A 127 10.55 3.33 3.36
C CYS A 127 9.46 2.27 3.11
N GLY A 128 9.49 1.58 1.97
CA GLY A 128 8.42 0.66 1.60
C GLY A 128 8.52 -0.76 2.17
N MET A 129 9.70 -1.20 2.60
CA MET A 129 10.00 -2.58 3.00
C MET A 129 10.30 -2.72 4.51
N TYR A 130 9.48 -2.08 5.35
CA TYR A 130 9.71 -1.98 6.81
C TYR A 130 11.16 -1.56 7.12
N ASP A 131 11.79 -2.19 8.10
CA ASP A 131 13.17 -1.95 8.55
C ASP A 131 14.22 -2.49 7.56
N SER A 132 13.80 -3.08 6.43
CA SER A 132 14.67 -3.60 5.37
C SER A 132 14.77 -2.68 4.15
N SER A 133 14.19 -1.48 4.16
CA SER A 133 14.11 -0.65 2.94
C SER A 133 15.47 -0.35 2.31
N GLY A 134 16.51 -0.05 3.10
CA GLY A 134 17.87 0.16 2.59
C GLY A 134 18.52 -1.12 2.04
N GLU A 135 18.40 -2.23 2.76
CA GLU A 135 18.91 -3.54 2.32
C GLU A 135 18.24 -3.99 1.01
N PHE A 136 16.92 -3.81 0.91
CA PHE A 136 16.14 -4.16 -0.26
C PHE A 136 16.48 -3.27 -1.46
N ALA A 137 16.77 -1.98 -1.25
CA ALA A 137 17.23 -1.09 -2.31
C ALA A 137 18.59 -1.51 -2.88
N VAL A 138 19.51 -2.02 -2.05
CA VAL A 138 20.80 -2.56 -2.53
C VAL A 138 20.61 -3.88 -3.26
N ARG A 139 19.81 -4.80 -2.71
CA ARG A 139 19.69 -6.17 -3.22
C ARG A 139 18.77 -6.28 -4.44
N VAL A 140 17.67 -5.53 -4.46
CA VAL A 140 16.63 -5.62 -5.51
C VAL A 140 16.57 -4.34 -6.33
N GLY A 141 16.66 -3.17 -5.68
CA GLY A 141 16.83 -1.91 -6.39
C GLY A 141 15.62 -1.43 -7.21
N ILE A 142 14.40 -1.81 -6.82
CA ILE A 142 13.16 -1.28 -7.41
C ILE A 142 12.23 -0.75 -6.31
N PRO A 143 11.42 0.29 -6.58
CA PRO A 143 10.39 0.75 -5.67
C PRO A 143 9.44 -0.38 -5.26
N SER A 144 9.39 -0.71 -3.98
CA SER A 144 8.55 -1.79 -3.46
C SER A 144 7.81 -1.40 -2.19
N LYS A 145 6.63 -1.99 -1.96
CA LYS A 145 5.88 -1.90 -0.71
C LYS A 145 5.45 -3.30 -0.28
N SER A 146 5.85 -3.71 0.92
CA SER A 146 5.41 -4.97 1.54
C SER A 146 4.22 -4.78 2.49
N GLY A 147 3.57 -5.88 2.86
CA GLY A 147 2.61 -5.90 3.97
C GLY A 147 2.66 -7.22 4.72
N VAL A 148 2.26 -7.21 6.00
CA VAL A 148 2.20 -8.41 6.86
C VAL A 148 1.24 -9.49 6.36
N GLY A 149 0.35 -9.18 5.41
CA GLY A 149 -0.41 -10.19 4.68
C GLY A 149 0.46 -11.05 3.73
N GLY A 150 1.74 -10.74 3.55
CA GLY A 150 2.66 -11.46 2.66
C GLY A 150 2.72 -10.92 1.23
N GLY A 151 1.98 -9.84 0.95
CA GLY A 151 2.02 -9.16 -0.34
C GLY A 151 3.25 -8.26 -0.51
N ILE A 152 3.82 -8.21 -1.71
CA ILE A 152 4.79 -7.18 -2.13
C ILE A 152 4.35 -6.59 -3.47
N CYS A 153 4.13 -5.28 -3.49
CA CYS A 153 3.93 -4.50 -4.71
C CYS A 153 5.26 -3.89 -5.14
N SER A 154 5.77 -4.24 -6.32
CA SER A 154 7.00 -3.68 -6.86
C SER A 154 6.74 -2.98 -8.20
N VAL A 155 7.45 -1.88 -8.43
CA VAL A 155 7.22 -0.98 -9.57
C VAL A 155 8.53 -0.79 -10.31
N VAL A 156 8.60 -1.21 -11.56
CA VAL A 156 9.73 -0.93 -12.45
C VAL A 156 9.32 0.24 -13.36
N PRO A 157 9.79 1.47 -13.11
CA PRO A 157 9.30 2.66 -13.80
C PRO A 157 9.39 2.53 -15.33
N GLY A 158 8.28 2.83 -16.02
CA GLY A 158 8.21 2.75 -17.49
C GLY A 158 8.25 1.34 -18.08
N LYS A 159 8.34 0.28 -17.26
CA LYS A 159 8.42 -1.11 -17.74
C LYS A 159 7.24 -1.96 -17.29
N MET A 160 7.08 -2.18 -15.98
CA MET A 160 6.09 -3.13 -15.46
C MET A 160 5.78 -2.94 -13.97
N GLY A 161 4.64 -3.47 -13.54
CA GLY A 161 4.34 -3.74 -12.14
C GLY A 161 4.48 -5.23 -11.83
N ILE A 162 4.99 -5.55 -10.65
CA ILE A 162 5.17 -6.92 -10.19
C ILE A 162 4.39 -7.06 -8.87
N GLY A 163 3.49 -8.04 -8.83
CA GLY A 163 2.75 -8.40 -7.62
C GLY A 163 3.19 -9.76 -7.13
N VAL A 164 3.61 -9.83 -5.88
CA VAL A 164 4.04 -11.07 -5.22
C VAL A 164 3.17 -11.30 -3.98
N TYR A 165 2.84 -12.55 -3.71
CA TYR A 165 2.19 -12.97 -2.48
C TYR A 165 2.87 -14.22 -1.93
N GLY A 166 3.38 -14.13 -0.71
CA GLY A 166 3.96 -15.24 0.02
C GLY A 166 3.75 -15.03 1.52
N PRO A 167 2.89 -15.83 2.19
CA PRO A 167 2.45 -15.55 3.56
C PRO A 167 3.54 -15.80 4.62
N ALA A 168 4.59 -16.58 4.30
CA ALA A 168 5.72 -16.79 5.20
C ALA A 168 6.58 -15.53 5.28
N LEU A 169 6.65 -14.93 6.47
CA LEU A 169 7.39 -13.68 6.71
C LEU A 169 8.75 -13.94 7.35
N ASP A 170 9.70 -13.07 7.05
CA ASP A 170 10.96 -12.95 7.78
C ASP A 170 10.76 -12.27 9.15
N LYS A 171 11.85 -12.17 9.93
CA LYS A 171 11.82 -11.52 11.26
C LYS A 171 11.48 -10.02 11.22
N LYS A 172 11.56 -9.38 10.05
CA LYS A 172 11.30 -7.95 9.83
C LYS A 172 9.90 -7.71 9.21
N GLY A 173 9.09 -8.76 9.05
CA GLY A 173 7.70 -8.69 8.59
C GLY A 173 7.54 -8.63 7.07
N ASN A 174 8.58 -8.94 6.28
CA ASN A 174 8.49 -9.02 4.82
C ASN A 174 8.31 -10.46 4.34
N SER A 175 7.64 -10.67 3.20
CA SER A 175 7.55 -12.01 2.60
C SER A 175 8.94 -12.57 2.28
N LEU A 176 9.30 -13.69 2.92
CA LEU A 176 10.63 -14.28 2.80
C LEU A 176 10.89 -14.76 1.37
N ALA A 177 10.06 -15.71 0.89
CA ALA A 177 10.17 -16.23 -0.47
C ALA A 177 9.96 -15.14 -1.52
N GLY A 178 9.02 -14.21 -1.29
CA GLY A 178 8.77 -13.12 -2.22
C GLY A 178 9.93 -12.14 -2.35
N GLY A 179 10.65 -11.87 -1.25
CA GLY A 179 11.84 -11.03 -1.27
C GLY A 179 13.05 -11.67 -1.94
N HIS A 180 13.15 -13.01 -1.95
CA HIS A 180 14.16 -13.75 -2.72
C HIS A 180 13.80 -13.77 -4.20
N LEU A 181 12.56 -14.12 -4.54
CA LEU A 181 12.06 -14.11 -5.91
C LEU A 181 12.32 -12.76 -6.62
N LEU A 182 12.05 -11.65 -5.92
CA LEU A 182 12.28 -10.32 -6.49
C LEU A 182 13.76 -10.00 -6.69
N ALA A 183 14.65 -10.53 -5.85
CA ALA A 183 16.10 -10.37 -6.03
C ALA A 183 16.56 -11.10 -7.30
N ASP A 184 16.19 -12.39 -7.43
CA ASP A 184 16.54 -13.22 -8.59
C ASP A 184 15.99 -12.61 -9.89
N LEU A 185 14.72 -12.15 -9.87
CA LEU A 185 14.09 -11.51 -11.02
C LEU A 185 14.74 -10.18 -11.39
N SER A 186 15.19 -9.41 -10.39
CA SER A 186 15.85 -8.13 -10.62
C SER A 186 17.23 -8.31 -11.27
N GLU A 187 17.97 -9.33 -10.84
CA GLU A 187 19.26 -9.71 -11.42
C GLU A 187 19.09 -10.20 -12.86
N GLU A 188 18.23 -11.19 -13.08
CA GLU A 188 18.02 -11.83 -14.40
C GLU A 188 17.53 -10.82 -15.45
N LEU A 189 16.67 -9.88 -15.07
CA LEU A 189 16.07 -8.91 -16.00
C LEU A 189 16.70 -7.51 -15.94
N SER A 190 17.77 -7.32 -15.14
CA SER A 190 18.42 -6.02 -14.93
C SER A 190 17.42 -4.91 -14.57
N LEU A 191 16.63 -5.12 -13.52
CA LEU A 191 15.54 -4.23 -13.12
C LEU A 191 15.97 -3.11 -12.18
N ASN A 192 17.13 -3.24 -11.56
CA ASN A 192 17.67 -2.25 -10.63
C ASN A 192 17.73 -0.85 -11.27
N ILE A 193 17.21 0.17 -10.58
CA ILE A 193 17.15 1.55 -11.07
C ILE A 193 18.32 2.43 -10.60
N PHE A 194 19.29 1.84 -9.89
CA PHE A 194 20.49 2.50 -9.36
C PHE A 194 21.75 2.12 -10.13
#